data_AF-A0A2G2ZK02-F1
#
_entry.id   AF-A0A2G2ZK02-F1
#
_cell.length_a   1.000
_cell.length_b   1.000
_cell.length_c   1.000
_cell.angle_alpha   90.00
_cell.angle_beta   90.00
_cell.angle_gamma   90.00
#
_symmetry.space_group_name_H-M   'P 1'
#
loop_
_entity.id
_entity.type
_entity.pdbx_description
1 polymer ?
#
loop_
_entity_poly.entity_id
_entity_poly.type
_entity_poly.pdbx_seq_one_letter_code
_entity_poly.pdbx_strand_id
1 'polypeptide(L)'
;MKCCSLFDPYIKEPTVLDEDSKQENLTILYHLHLRGLKDTEDIFNRFPKLQILKFKIKQLSDCSAEKICFPRLDVLNELKKLTLRVSWDSFSEYTHGFPLSLKKMELAWLTLTSDSLSRMARLPNLQKLCLEHCIIQEGKEWNMEELTFQNLRSLKLYGLSFSEWQVIADESFPVLEVLKLDDCTELIEIPDSFGDIASLKFISVWGSPQLEESVFKIKEYVEQTTGEDKLEVFYYR
;
A
#
# COMPACT_ATOMS: atom_id res chain seq x y z
N MET A 1 14.20 13.27 28.41
CA MET A 1 14.79 13.60 27.11
C MET A 1 14.20 12.68 26.06
N LYS A 2 13.18 13.15 25.33
CA LYS A 2 12.55 12.41 24.24
C LYS A 2 13.22 12.84 22.94
N CYS A 3 14.29 12.14 22.57
CA CYS A 3 14.99 12.41 21.30
C CYS A 3 14.28 11.66 20.16
N CYS A 4 13.43 12.35 19.40
CA CYS A 4 13.06 11.92 18.06
C CYS A 4 14.28 12.13 17.15
N SER A 5 15.03 11.06 16.88
CA SER A 5 16.17 11.11 15.95
C SER A 5 15.67 10.99 14.52
N LEU A 6 15.66 12.12 13.80
CA LEU A 6 15.55 12.14 12.35
C LEU A 6 16.93 11.75 11.80
N PHE A 7 17.09 10.50 11.39
CA PHE A 7 18.30 10.03 10.74
C PHE A 7 18.26 10.42 9.25
N ASP A 8 19.03 11.45 8.89
CA ASP A 8 19.41 11.73 7.51
C ASP A 8 20.67 10.90 7.19
N PRO A 9 20.67 10.01 6.18
CA PRO A 9 21.85 9.22 5.82
C PRO A 9 23.04 10.05 5.30
N TYR A 10 22.86 11.35 5.00
CA TYR A 10 23.92 12.27 4.58
C TYR A 10 24.47 13.14 5.72
N ILE A 11 23.83 13.13 6.89
CA ILE A 11 24.28 13.87 8.09
C ILE A 11 24.70 12.84 9.15
N LYS A 12 26.01 12.76 9.43
CA LYS A 12 26.61 11.76 10.33
C LYS A 12 26.28 11.95 11.82
N GLU A 13 25.40 12.88 12.17
CA GLU A 13 24.95 13.09 13.54
C GLU A 13 23.42 13.09 13.61
N PRO A 14 22.81 12.47 14.64
CA PRO A 14 21.37 12.62 14.87
C PRO A 14 21.11 14.10 15.13
N THR A 15 20.58 14.79 14.13
CA THR A 15 20.26 16.21 14.26
C THR A 15 19.17 16.33 15.32
N VAL A 16 19.52 16.84 16.49
CA VAL A 16 18.56 17.29 17.50
C VAL A 16 17.86 18.49 16.89
N LEU A 17 16.75 18.23 16.21
CA LEU A 17 16.01 19.25 15.49
C LEU A 17 15.09 19.95 16.47
N ASP A 18 15.40 21.21 16.78
CA ASP A 18 14.57 22.13 17.56
C ASP A 18 13.09 21.97 17.18
N GLU A 19 12.25 21.57 18.14
CA GLU A 19 10.90 21.02 17.90
C GLU A 19 9.99 21.98 17.13
N ASP A 20 10.23 23.29 17.22
CA ASP A 20 9.37 24.34 16.70
C ASP A 20 9.71 24.84 15.28
N SER A 21 10.83 24.40 14.70
CA SER A 21 11.26 24.90 13.37
C SER A 21 10.59 24.14 12.21
N LYS A 22 9.78 24.86 11.41
CA LYS A 22 9.23 24.36 10.14
C LYS A 22 10.32 24.31 9.07
N GLN A 23 10.43 23.17 8.38
CA GLN A 23 11.33 22.96 7.25
C GLN A 23 10.57 23.00 5.93
N GLU A 24 10.25 24.21 5.48
CA GLU A 24 9.47 24.42 4.26
C GLU A 24 10.19 24.04 2.96
N ASN A 25 11.51 23.91 2.99
CA ASN A 25 12.29 23.57 1.79
C ASN A 25 12.38 22.06 1.57
N LEU A 26 12.03 21.25 2.57
CA LEU A 26 12.20 19.81 2.53
C LEU A 26 10.99 19.15 1.84
N THR A 27 11.21 18.70 0.61
CA THR A 27 10.18 18.08 -0.24
C THR A 27 10.29 16.55 -0.30
N ILE A 28 11.40 16.00 0.15
CA ILE A 28 11.69 14.57 0.10
C ILE A 28 12.30 14.15 1.43
N LEU A 29 11.74 13.11 2.04
CA LEU A 29 12.24 12.49 3.25
C LEU A 29 12.31 10.98 3.05
N TYR A 30 13.51 10.42 3.13
CA TYR A 30 13.76 8.98 3.06
C TYR A 30 14.37 8.48 4.37
N HIS A 31 14.28 7.16 4.60
CA HIS A 31 15.01 6.44 5.65
C HIS A 31 14.70 6.90 7.09
N LEU A 32 13.55 7.52 7.32
CA LEU A 32 13.11 7.88 8.66
C LEU A 32 12.76 6.61 9.45
N HIS A 33 13.35 6.47 10.65
CA HIS A 33 13.05 5.38 11.57
C HIS A 33 12.31 5.92 12.78
N LEU A 34 11.02 5.63 12.88
CA LEU A 34 10.20 6.03 14.02
C LEU A 34 10.12 4.88 15.03
N ARG A 35 10.29 5.21 16.30
CA ARG A 35 9.83 4.38 17.42
C ARG A 35 8.37 4.78 17.62
N GLY A 36 7.42 3.85 17.57
CA GLY A 36 5.97 4.13 17.63
C GLY A 36 5.47 4.67 18.98
N LEU A 37 6.06 5.76 19.45
CA LEU A 37 5.81 6.44 20.73
C LEU A 37 4.80 7.59 20.53
N LYS A 38 4.10 7.97 21.60
CA LYS A 38 3.10 9.06 21.60
C LYS A 38 3.59 10.38 20.99
N ASP A 39 4.89 10.68 21.06
CA ASP A 39 5.44 11.95 20.57
C ASP A 39 5.68 11.99 19.04
N THR A 40 5.29 10.93 18.33
CA THR A 40 5.45 10.86 16.86
C THR A 40 4.22 11.30 16.08
N GLU A 41 3.09 11.56 16.75
CA GLU A 41 1.82 11.88 16.09
C GLU A 41 1.94 13.11 15.18
N ASP A 42 2.62 14.16 15.66
CA ASP A 42 2.71 15.47 15.00
C ASP A 42 4.05 15.74 14.28
N ILE A 43 4.94 14.75 14.19
CA ILE A 43 6.30 14.94 13.64
C ILE A 43 6.28 15.53 12.22
N PHE A 44 5.25 15.22 11.44
CA PHE A 44 5.13 15.66 10.06
C PHE A 44 4.56 17.07 9.88
N ASN A 45 4.06 17.72 10.94
CA ASN A 45 3.64 19.13 10.90
C ASN A 45 4.79 20.08 10.54
N ARG A 46 6.03 19.62 10.72
CA ARG A 46 7.26 20.37 10.41
C ARG A 46 7.61 20.38 8.93
N PHE A 47 7.04 19.50 8.13
CA PHE A 47 7.38 19.33 6.71
C PHE A 47 6.15 19.56 5.81
N PRO A 48 5.56 20.77 5.81
CA PRO A 48 4.28 21.01 5.14
C PRO A 48 4.33 20.84 3.61
N LYS A 49 5.49 21.01 2.98
CA LYS A 49 5.69 20.87 1.53
C LYS A 49 6.26 19.50 1.13
N LEU A 50 6.16 18.51 2.01
CA LEU A 50 6.70 17.17 1.76
C LEU A 50 5.91 16.47 0.64
N GLN A 51 6.61 16.03 -0.39
CA GLN A 51 6.04 15.38 -1.56
C GLN A 51 6.35 13.88 -1.63
N ILE A 52 7.49 13.46 -1.07
CA ILE A 52 7.88 12.05 -0.99
C ILE A 52 8.28 11.72 0.44
N LEU A 53 7.63 10.71 1.01
CA LEU A 53 7.91 10.23 2.36
C LEU A 53 8.13 8.73 2.34
N LYS A 54 9.30 8.29 2.83
CA LYS A 54 9.58 6.88 3.13
C LYS A 54 10.08 6.75 4.56
N PHE A 55 9.37 5.96 5.34
CA PHE A 55 9.74 5.71 6.73
C PHE A 55 9.42 4.29 7.16
N LYS A 56 10.14 3.86 8.20
CA LYS A 56 9.94 2.58 8.88
C LYS A 56 9.57 2.82 10.33
N ILE A 57 8.51 2.19 10.79
CA ILE A 57 8.17 2.13 12.21
C ILE A 57 8.75 0.84 12.78
N LYS A 58 9.40 0.93 13.93
CA LYS A 58 9.86 -0.25 14.69
C LYS A 58 9.09 -0.32 16.02
N GLN A 59 8.55 -1.49 16.32
CA GLN A 59 8.10 -1.81 17.67
C GLN A 59 9.33 -2.01 18.58
N LEU A 60 9.23 -1.53 19.83
CA LEU A 60 10.19 -1.89 20.88
C LEU A 60 9.65 -3.16 21.55
N SER A 61 10.51 -4.17 21.69
CA SER A 61 10.20 -5.49 22.25
C SER A 61 9.71 -5.49 23.70
N ASP A 62 9.79 -4.35 24.39
CA ASP A 62 9.71 -4.28 25.85
C ASP A 62 8.32 -3.86 26.39
N CYS A 63 7.30 -3.73 25.52
CA CYS A 63 5.97 -3.28 25.94
C CYS A 63 4.88 -4.21 25.43
N SER A 64 4.48 -5.19 26.24
CA SER A 64 3.42 -6.17 25.95
C SER A 64 1.98 -5.61 26.01
N ALA A 65 1.78 -4.29 25.93
CA ALA A 65 0.44 -3.68 25.96
C ALA A 65 0.30 -2.30 25.29
N GLU A 66 1.37 -1.67 24.79
CA GLU A 66 1.23 -0.32 24.20
C GLU A 66 0.92 -0.40 22.69
N LYS A 67 -0.27 0.09 22.32
CA LYS A 67 -0.70 0.25 20.93
C LYS A 67 0.31 1.13 20.18
N ILE A 68 0.80 0.66 19.03
CA ILE A 68 1.70 1.45 18.17
C ILE A 68 1.02 2.78 17.84
N CYS A 69 1.70 3.88 18.17
CA CYS A 69 1.27 5.21 17.74
C CYS A 69 1.82 5.46 16.34
N PHE A 70 0.90 5.67 15.39
CA PHE A 70 1.25 6.05 14.04
C PHE A 70 1.29 7.58 13.93
N PRO A 71 2.21 8.13 13.13
CA PRO A 71 2.21 9.56 12.85
C PRO A 71 1.00 9.92 11.99
N ARG A 72 0.45 11.11 12.22
CA ARG A 72 -0.61 11.66 11.36
C ARG A 72 -0.04 12.08 10.02
N LEU A 73 -0.55 11.48 8.95
CA LEU A 73 -0.13 11.80 7.59
C LEU A 73 -1.11 12.73 6.88
N ASP A 74 -2.34 12.87 7.38
CA ASP A 74 -3.40 13.71 6.81
C ASP A 74 -3.05 15.20 6.76
N VAL A 75 -2.04 15.62 7.54
CA VAL A 75 -1.49 16.98 7.55
C VAL A 75 -0.60 17.30 6.33
N LEU A 76 -0.12 16.28 5.62
CA LEU A 76 0.82 16.42 4.51
C LEU A 76 0.10 16.63 3.16
N ASN A 77 -0.43 17.84 2.95
CA ASN A 77 -1.28 18.18 1.80
C ASN A 77 -0.60 18.13 0.42
N GLU A 78 0.74 18.10 0.36
CA GLU A 78 1.48 17.99 -0.89
C GLU A 78 2.06 16.58 -1.14
N LEU A 79 1.77 15.61 -0.25
CA LEU A 79 2.38 14.29 -0.31
C LEU A 79 1.88 13.50 -1.52
N LYS A 80 2.78 13.19 -2.45
CA LYS A 80 2.50 12.46 -3.69
C LYS A 80 2.86 10.99 -3.59
N LYS A 81 3.90 10.65 -2.83
CA LYS A 81 4.37 9.27 -2.63
C LYS A 81 4.59 8.99 -1.15
N LEU A 82 3.99 7.90 -0.68
CA LEU A 82 4.19 7.34 0.65
C LEU A 82 4.76 5.92 0.53
N THR A 83 5.83 5.64 1.26
CA THR A 83 6.31 4.29 1.54
C THR A 83 6.38 4.10 3.05
N LEU A 84 5.48 3.29 3.61
CA LEU A 84 5.42 2.97 5.05
C LEU A 84 5.74 1.49 5.22
N ARG A 85 6.78 1.20 6.02
CA ARG A 85 7.10 -0.17 6.43
C ARG A 85 6.99 -0.29 7.94
N VAL A 86 6.24 -1.25 8.43
CA VAL A 86 6.19 -1.55 9.87
C VAL A 86 7.14 -2.73 10.17
N SER A 87 7.52 -2.94 11.43
CA SER A 87 8.31 -4.10 11.78
C SER A 87 7.45 -5.36 11.72
N TRP A 88 8.03 -6.42 11.13
CA TRP A 88 7.44 -7.75 10.90
C TRP A 88 6.82 -8.44 12.12
N ASP A 89 7.21 -8.03 13.32
CA ASP A 89 6.70 -8.51 14.61
C ASP A 89 5.42 -7.78 15.05
N SER A 90 4.95 -6.79 14.27
CA SER A 90 3.91 -5.86 14.67
C SER A 90 2.85 -5.65 13.58
N PHE A 91 1.81 -6.49 13.59
CA PHE A 91 0.64 -6.39 12.71
C PHE A 91 -0.33 -5.31 13.20
N SER A 92 0.13 -4.07 13.22
CA SER A 92 -0.66 -2.93 13.67
C SER A 92 -1.51 -2.34 12.54
N GLU A 93 -2.71 -1.88 12.91
CA GLU A 93 -3.61 -1.18 12.01
C GLU A 93 -3.27 0.32 11.98
N TYR A 94 -3.15 0.89 10.79
CA TYR A 94 -3.05 2.34 10.61
C TYR A 94 -4.46 2.96 10.65
N THR A 95 -4.81 3.59 11.77
CA THR A 95 -6.16 4.14 11.98
C THR A 95 -6.31 5.61 11.59
N HIS A 96 -5.23 6.30 11.24
CA HIS A 96 -5.30 7.72 10.86
C HIS A 96 -5.68 7.89 9.39
N GLY A 97 -5.98 9.13 8.99
CA GLY A 97 -6.22 9.47 7.60
C GLY A 97 -4.94 9.40 6.76
N PHE A 98 -5.12 9.16 5.45
CA PHE A 98 -4.08 9.36 4.45
C PHE A 98 -4.28 10.70 3.74
N PRO A 99 -3.21 11.42 3.36
CA PRO A 99 -3.34 12.68 2.65
C PRO A 99 -3.93 12.50 1.24
N LEU A 100 -4.92 13.33 0.90
CA LEU A 100 -5.70 13.24 -0.34
C LEU A 100 -4.88 13.51 -1.62
N SER A 101 -3.70 14.11 -1.48
CA SER A 101 -2.75 14.38 -2.58
C SER A 101 -1.99 13.14 -3.07
N LEU A 102 -2.10 12.02 -2.37
CA LEU A 102 -1.34 10.81 -2.66
C LEU A 102 -1.64 10.26 -4.04
N LYS A 103 -0.57 9.97 -4.78
CA LYS A 103 -0.61 9.30 -6.09
C LYS A 103 -0.04 7.90 -6.04
N LYS A 104 0.90 7.63 -5.13
CA LYS A 104 1.57 6.35 -4.98
C LYS A 104 1.65 5.98 -3.51
N MET A 105 1.23 4.77 -3.19
CA MET A 105 1.27 4.23 -1.84
C MET A 105 1.91 2.85 -1.85
N GLU A 106 2.91 2.67 -1.00
CA GLU A 106 3.59 1.41 -0.75
C GLU A 106 3.51 1.12 0.75
N LEU A 107 2.79 0.08 1.13
CA LEU A 107 2.58 -0.33 2.51
C LEU A 107 3.19 -1.72 2.71
N ALA A 108 3.94 -1.90 3.80
CA ALA A 108 4.50 -3.20 4.13
C ALA A 108 4.30 -3.57 5.60
N TRP A 109 3.99 -4.85 5.84
CA TRP A 109 3.85 -5.46 7.18
C TRP A 109 2.75 -4.81 8.03
N LEU A 110 1.61 -4.48 7.42
CA LEU A 110 0.47 -3.85 8.08
C LEU A 110 -0.74 -4.78 8.13
N THR A 111 -1.60 -4.59 9.14
CA THR A 111 -2.96 -5.15 9.14
C THR A 111 -3.88 -4.19 8.41
N LEU A 112 -4.59 -4.69 7.41
CA LEU A 112 -5.56 -3.94 6.63
C LEU A 112 -6.97 -4.37 7.04
N THR A 113 -7.71 -3.42 7.60
CA THR A 113 -9.14 -3.53 7.89
C THR A 113 -9.96 -3.02 6.72
N SER A 114 -11.26 -3.37 6.66
CA SER A 114 -12.21 -2.75 5.73
C SER A 114 -12.23 -1.22 5.82
N ASP A 115 -12.10 -0.68 7.03
CA ASP A 115 -12.01 0.76 7.26
C ASP A 115 -10.71 1.37 6.66
N SER A 116 -9.57 0.70 6.80
CA SER A 116 -8.30 1.11 6.18
C SER A 116 -8.34 1.00 4.66
N LEU A 117 -8.91 -0.07 4.12
CA LEU A 117 -9.11 -0.27 2.68
C LEU A 117 -10.06 0.79 2.10
N SER A 118 -11.17 1.08 2.78
CA SER A 118 -12.12 2.13 2.40
C SER A 118 -11.47 3.52 2.36
N ARG A 119 -10.65 3.85 3.36
CA ARG A 119 -9.87 5.09 3.34
C ARG A 119 -8.95 5.19 2.12
N MET A 120 -8.28 4.09 1.76
CA MET A 120 -7.40 4.06 0.59
C MET A 120 -8.18 4.17 -0.73
N ALA A 121 -9.33 3.50 -0.84
CA ALA A 121 -10.20 3.56 -2.02
C ALA A 121 -10.73 4.98 -2.28
N ARG A 122 -11.02 5.73 -1.22
CA ARG A 122 -11.50 7.12 -1.28
C ARG A 122 -10.42 8.14 -1.65
N LEU A 123 -9.16 7.75 -1.80
CA LEU A 123 -8.10 8.68 -2.18
C LEU A 123 -8.26 9.10 -3.65
N PRO A 124 -8.57 10.38 -3.92
CA PRO A 124 -9.03 10.80 -5.25
C PRO A 124 -7.92 10.74 -6.29
N ASN A 125 -6.65 10.80 -5.89
CA ASN A 125 -5.51 10.86 -6.80
C ASN A 125 -4.67 9.58 -6.83
N LEU A 126 -5.08 8.53 -6.10
CA LEU A 126 -4.26 7.33 -5.94
C LEU A 126 -4.21 6.54 -7.25
N GLN A 127 -3.01 6.43 -7.82
CA GLN A 127 -2.76 5.77 -9.10
C GLN A 127 -1.99 4.46 -8.96
N LYS A 128 -1.20 4.31 -7.89
CA LYS A 128 -0.42 3.09 -7.64
C LYS A 128 -0.54 2.68 -6.19
N LEU A 129 -0.94 1.44 -5.98
CA LEU A 129 -1.01 0.81 -4.66
C LEU A 129 -0.15 -0.45 -4.69
N CYS A 130 0.75 -0.55 -3.73
CA CYS A 130 1.61 -1.71 -3.52
C CYS A 130 1.48 -2.14 -2.06
N LEU A 131 1.11 -3.40 -1.84
CA LEU A 131 0.97 -4.01 -0.52
C LEU A 131 1.96 -5.17 -0.42
N GLU A 132 2.81 -5.14 0.60
CA GLU A 132 3.94 -6.07 0.79
C GLU A 132 3.82 -6.75 2.16
N HIS A 133 3.53 -8.05 2.20
CA HIS A 133 3.39 -8.82 3.44
C HIS A 133 2.37 -8.24 4.44
N CYS A 134 1.28 -7.65 3.93
CA CYS A 134 0.15 -7.22 4.75
C CYS A 134 -0.79 -8.40 5.05
N ILE A 135 -1.56 -8.28 6.13
CA ILE A 135 -2.62 -9.22 6.51
C ILE A 135 -3.97 -8.53 6.35
N ILE A 136 -4.96 -9.22 5.78
CA ILE A 136 -6.35 -8.78 5.74
C ILE A 136 -7.04 -9.26 7.03
N GLN A 137 -7.61 -8.33 7.82
CA GLN A 137 -8.12 -8.67 9.16
C GLN A 137 -9.36 -9.57 9.14
N GLU A 138 -10.15 -9.53 8.07
CA GLU A 138 -11.42 -10.26 7.95
C GLU A 138 -11.25 -11.76 7.66
N GLY A 139 -10.03 -12.26 7.81
CA GLY A 139 -9.68 -13.65 7.58
C GLY A 139 -9.03 -13.83 6.23
N LYS A 140 -9.27 -14.97 5.59
CA LYS A 140 -8.69 -15.27 4.28
C LYS A 140 -9.50 -14.68 3.12
N GLU A 141 -10.64 -14.05 3.40
CA GLU A 141 -11.49 -13.42 2.41
C GLU A 141 -11.13 -11.94 2.30
N TRP A 142 -10.75 -11.51 1.10
CA TRP A 142 -10.56 -10.10 0.79
C TRP A 142 -11.76 -9.59 -0.01
N ASN A 143 -12.70 -8.96 0.70
CA ASN A 143 -13.87 -8.33 0.11
C ASN A 143 -13.57 -6.90 -0.37
N MET A 144 -13.87 -6.63 -1.63
CA MET A 144 -13.73 -5.33 -2.29
C MET A 144 -15.00 -4.91 -3.05
N GLU A 145 -16.12 -5.62 -2.89
CA GLU A 145 -17.36 -5.36 -3.65
C GLU A 145 -17.89 -3.93 -3.42
N GLU A 146 -17.75 -3.40 -2.20
CA GLU A 146 -18.18 -2.04 -1.87
C GLU A 146 -17.06 -0.98 -2.03
N LEU A 147 -15.89 -1.37 -2.57
CA LEU A 147 -14.73 -0.50 -2.67
C LEU A 147 -14.40 -0.16 -4.12
N THR A 148 -14.44 1.14 -4.46
CA THR A 148 -14.02 1.62 -5.78
C THR A 148 -12.78 2.50 -5.71
N PHE A 149 -11.70 2.05 -6.36
CA PHE A 149 -10.47 2.78 -6.56
C PHE A 149 -10.49 3.52 -7.90
N GLN A 150 -11.17 4.67 -7.91
CA GLN A 150 -11.51 5.45 -9.12
C GLN A 150 -10.36 5.76 -10.08
N ASN A 151 -9.14 5.93 -9.58
CA ASN A 151 -7.98 6.37 -10.37
C ASN A 151 -6.80 5.39 -10.35
N LEU A 152 -6.98 4.19 -9.80
CA LEU A 152 -5.90 3.24 -9.61
C LEU A 152 -5.54 2.55 -10.92
N ARG A 153 -4.32 2.81 -11.41
CA ARG A 153 -3.79 2.24 -12.66
C ARG A 153 -2.88 1.04 -12.42
N SER A 154 -2.35 0.89 -11.21
CA SER A 154 -1.45 -0.21 -10.88
C SER A 154 -1.71 -0.73 -9.47
N LEU A 155 -2.05 -2.01 -9.39
CA LEU A 155 -2.16 -2.76 -8.15
C LEU A 155 -1.04 -3.81 -8.11
N LYS A 156 -0.30 -3.83 -7.01
CA LYS A 156 0.76 -4.80 -6.77
C LYS A 156 0.61 -5.42 -5.40
N LEU A 157 0.52 -6.74 -5.37
CA LEU A 157 0.38 -7.54 -4.16
C LEU A 157 1.62 -8.44 -4.06
N TYR A 158 2.36 -8.32 -2.96
CA TYR A 158 3.57 -9.10 -2.70
C TYR A 158 3.42 -9.84 -1.37
N GLY A 159 3.42 -11.17 -1.39
CA GLY A 159 3.41 -12.01 -0.20
C GLY A 159 2.23 -11.75 0.73
N LEU A 160 1.05 -11.40 0.19
CA LEU A 160 -0.17 -11.23 0.97
C LEU A 160 -0.79 -12.59 1.31
N SER A 161 -1.31 -12.72 2.53
CA SER A 161 -2.01 -13.92 3.02
C SER A 161 -3.52 -13.70 2.97
N PHE A 162 -4.13 -14.18 1.89
CA PHE A 162 -5.59 -14.29 1.68
C PHE A 162 -5.84 -15.39 0.64
N SER A 163 -6.97 -16.08 0.73
CA SER A 163 -7.32 -17.20 -0.17
C SER A 163 -8.41 -16.87 -1.18
N GLU A 164 -9.36 -16.01 -0.80
CA GLU A 164 -10.50 -15.66 -1.65
C GLU A 164 -10.50 -14.16 -1.93
N TRP A 165 -10.68 -13.80 -3.19
CA TRP A 165 -10.77 -12.40 -3.61
C TRP A 165 -12.18 -12.11 -4.10
N GLN A 166 -13.01 -11.51 -3.23
CA GLN A 166 -14.38 -11.14 -3.54
C GLN A 166 -14.39 -9.73 -4.15
N VAL A 167 -14.43 -9.65 -5.48
CA VAL A 167 -14.35 -8.38 -6.20
C VAL A 167 -15.07 -8.44 -7.55
N ILE A 168 -15.80 -7.38 -7.88
CA ILE A 168 -16.28 -7.09 -9.24
C ILE A 168 -15.25 -6.12 -9.85
N ALA A 169 -14.29 -6.65 -10.61
CA ALA A 169 -13.03 -5.94 -10.84
C ALA A 169 -13.16 -4.68 -11.68
N ASP A 170 -14.10 -4.61 -12.62
CA ASP A 170 -14.40 -3.42 -13.43
C ASP A 170 -15.15 -2.33 -12.62
N GLU A 171 -15.96 -2.72 -11.64
CA GLU A 171 -16.58 -1.79 -10.69
C GLU A 171 -15.58 -1.27 -9.64
N SER A 172 -14.73 -2.15 -9.10
CA SER A 172 -13.76 -1.80 -8.06
C SER A 172 -12.51 -1.10 -8.63
N PHE A 173 -12.10 -1.42 -9.86
CA PHE A 173 -10.90 -0.88 -10.50
C PHE A 173 -11.15 -0.45 -11.96
N PRO A 174 -11.98 0.57 -12.21
CA PRO A 174 -12.47 0.92 -13.54
C PRO A 174 -11.38 1.39 -14.53
N VAL A 175 -10.18 1.72 -14.04
CA VAL A 175 -9.07 2.23 -14.86
C VAL A 175 -7.75 1.49 -14.61
N LEU A 176 -7.81 0.25 -14.08
CA LEU A 176 -6.62 -0.55 -13.82
C LEU A 176 -5.91 -0.91 -15.12
N GLU A 177 -4.61 -0.71 -15.17
CA GLU A 177 -3.78 -1.08 -16.33
C GLU A 177 -2.85 -2.25 -16.02
N VAL A 178 -2.44 -2.39 -14.75
CA VAL A 178 -1.41 -3.33 -14.32
C VAL A 178 -1.84 -4.02 -13.03
N LEU A 179 -1.96 -5.34 -13.08
CA LEU A 179 -2.05 -6.22 -11.92
C LEU A 179 -0.73 -6.99 -11.77
N LYS A 180 -0.15 -6.98 -10.57
CA LYS A 180 0.98 -7.87 -10.23
C LYS A 180 0.70 -8.61 -8.94
N LEU A 181 0.85 -9.92 -9.00
CA LEU A 181 0.74 -10.86 -7.88
C LEU A 181 2.07 -11.58 -7.77
N ASP A 182 2.67 -11.53 -6.61
CA ASP A 182 4.02 -12.02 -6.39
C ASP A 182 4.07 -12.66 -5.01
N ASP A 183 4.44 -13.93 -4.93
CA ASP A 183 4.41 -14.74 -3.70
C ASP A 183 3.02 -14.80 -3.00
N CYS A 184 1.92 -14.60 -3.73
CA CYS A 184 0.54 -14.73 -3.23
C CYS A 184 0.10 -16.21 -3.19
N THR A 185 0.83 -17.04 -2.45
CA THR A 185 0.71 -18.52 -2.44
C THR A 185 -0.59 -19.08 -1.86
N GLU A 186 -1.36 -18.28 -1.11
CA GLU A 186 -2.64 -18.72 -0.54
C GLU A 186 -3.84 -18.41 -1.44
N LEU A 187 -3.72 -17.45 -2.36
CA LEU A 187 -4.81 -17.02 -3.24
C LEU A 187 -5.20 -18.17 -4.16
N ILE A 188 -6.47 -18.56 -4.17
CA ILE A 188 -6.92 -19.73 -4.94
C ILE A 188 -6.98 -19.41 -6.43
N GLU A 189 -7.56 -18.27 -6.79
CA GLU A 189 -7.72 -17.83 -8.18
C GLU A 189 -7.76 -16.30 -8.29
N ILE A 190 -7.46 -15.80 -9.48
CA ILE A 190 -7.77 -14.42 -9.87
C ILE A 190 -9.22 -14.40 -10.39
N PRO A 191 -10.10 -13.54 -9.86
CA PRO A 191 -11.50 -13.46 -10.31
C PRO A 191 -11.62 -13.18 -11.82
N ASP A 192 -12.54 -13.88 -12.49
CA ASP A 192 -12.76 -13.75 -13.93
C ASP A 192 -13.10 -12.31 -14.35
N SER A 193 -13.73 -11.53 -13.46
CA SER A 193 -14.14 -10.13 -13.68
C SER A 193 -12.96 -9.21 -14.02
N PHE A 194 -11.71 -9.60 -13.74
CA PHE A 194 -10.53 -8.87 -14.22
C PHE A 194 -10.44 -8.81 -15.74
N GLY A 195 -11.06 -9.77 -16.45
CA GLY A 195 -11.18 -9.76 -17.90
C GLY A 195 -12.12 -8.66 -18.43
N ASP A 196 -13.02 -8.14 -17.60
CA ASP A 196 -13.97 -7.10 -17.99
C ASP A 196 -13.38 -5.67 -17.90
N ILE A 197 -12.19 -5.53 -17.30
CA ILE A 197 -11.50 -4.24 -17.18
C ILE A 197 -10.92 -3.83 -18.55
N ALA A 198 -11.61 -2.95 -19.26
CA ALA A 198 -11.21 -2.49 -20.59
C ALA A 198 -9.81 -1.84 -20.66
N SER A 199 -9.31 -1.26 -19.57
CA SER A 199 -7.99 -0.63 -19.51
C SER A 199 -6.85 -1.59 -19.13
N LEU A 200 -7.16 -2.83 -18.75
CA LEU A 200 -6.16 -3.78 -18.26
C LEU A 200 -5.27 -4.24 -19.41
N LYS A 201 -3.97 -4.00 -19.27
CA LYS A 201 -2.97 -4.29 -20.30
C LYS A 201 -2.04 -5.41 -19.90
N PHE A 202 -1.86 -5.61 -18.58
CA PHE A 202 -0.78 -6.41 -18.06
C PHE A 202 -1.20 -7.12 -16.77
N ILE A 203 -1.07 -8.45 -16.75
CA ILE A 203 -1.09 -9.26 -15.54
C ILE A 203 0.26 -9.97 -15.43
N SER A 204 0.88 -9.89 -14.24
CA SER A 204 2.04 -10.71 -13.92
C SER A 204 1.84 -11.46 -12.63
N VAL A 205 2.17 -12.75 -12.68
CA VAL A 205 2.11 -13.67 -11.56
C VAL A 205 3.49 -14.29 -11.37
N TRP A 206 4.03 -14.22 -10.15
CA TRP A 206 5.30 -14.83 -9.77
C TRP A 206 5.14 -15.64 -8.48
N GLY A 207 5.76 -16.82 -8.40
CA GLY A 207 5.78 -17.62 -7.18
C GLY A 207 4.40 -18.05 -6.66
N SER A 208 3.38 -18.10 -7.53
CA SER A 208 1.99 -18.40 -7.17
C SER A 208 1.39 -19.43 -8.13
N PRO A 209 1.84 -20.71 -8.06
CA PRO A 209 1.57 -21.69 -9.10
C PRO A 209 0.10 -22.07 -9.25
N GLN A 210 -0.68 -21.96 -8.18
CA GLN A 210 -2.12 -22.22 -8.18
C GLN A 210 -2.92 -21.23 -9.03
N LEU A 211 -2.36 -20.05 -9.35
CA LEU A 211 -3.01 -19.03 -10.16
C LEU A 211 -2.84 -19.24 -11.68
N GLU A 212 -2.04 -20.23 -12.11
CA GLU A 212 -1.73 -20.49 -13.52
C GLU A 212 -3.00 -20.63 -14.37
N GLU A 213 -3.94 -21.45 -13.93
CA GLU A 213 -5.19 -21.69 -14.66
C GLU A 213 -6.03 -20.42 -14.77
N SER A 214 -6.25 -19.72 -13.65
CA SER A 214 -7.07 -18.51 -13.62
C SER A 214 -6.52 -17.38 -14.49
N VAL A 215 -5.19 -17.15 -14.49
CA VAL A 215 -4.61 -16.04 -15.26
C VAL A 215 -4.69 -16.28 -16.78
N PHE A 216 -4.55 -17.53 -17.23
CA PHE A 216 -4.69 -17.87 -18.65
C PHE A 216 -6.16 -17.91 -19.09
N LYS A 217 -7.08 -18.32 -18.21
CA LYS A 217 -8.52 -18.24 -18.46
C LYS A 217 -8.97 -16.79 -18.71
N ILE A 218 -8.49 -15.83 -17.89
CA ILE A 218 -8.76 -14.41 -18.09
C ILE A 218 -8.21 -13.94 -19.45
N LYS A 219 -6.98 -14.35 -19.81
CA LYS A 219 -6.38 -13.99 -21.11
C LYS A 219 -7.23 -14.48 -22.28
N GLU A 220 -7.61 -15.75 -22.27
CA GLU A 220 -8.44 -16.37 -23.31
C GLU A 220 -9.80 -15.65 -23.43
N TYR A 221 -10.44 -15.34 -22.29
CA TYR A 221 -11.69 -14.58 -22.28
C TYR A 221 -11.56 -13.21 -22.95
N VAL A 222 -10.49 -12.46 -22.65
CA VAL A 222 -10.23 -11.15 -23.27
C VAL A 222 -9.99 -11.27 -24.77
N GLU A 223 -9.21 -12.27 -25.21
CA GLU A 223 -8.95 -12.53 -26.62
C GLU A 223 -10.25 -12.87 -27.38
N GLN A 224 -11.10 -13.73 -26.81
CA GLN A 224 -12.38 -14.10 -27.41
C GLN A 224 -13.37 -12.94 -27.49
N THR A 225 -13.39 -12.09 -26.46
CA THR A 225 -14.37 -10.99 -26.35
C THR A 225 -13.96 -9.77 -27.19
N THR A 226 -12.66 -9.47 -27.27
CA THR A 226 -12.15 -8.30 -27.99
C THR A 226 -11.69 -8.61 -29.42
N GLY A 227 -11.43 -9.88 -29.75
CA GLY A 227 -10.87 -10.31 -31.02
C GLY A 227 -9.39 -9.93 -31.21
N GLU A 228 -8.72 -9.44 -30.15
CA GLU A 228 -7.34 -8.98 -30.17
C GLU A 228 -6.58 -9.50 -28.93
N ASP A 229 -5.29 -9.83 -29.07
CA ASP A 229 -4.40 -10.13 -27.93
C ASP A 229 -3.97 -8.82 -27.24
N LYS A 230 -4.90 -8.22 -26.49
CA LYS A 230 -4.70 -6.93 -25.78
C LYS A 230 -4.09 -7.08 -24.39
N LEU A 231 -4.16 -8.27 -23.80
CA LEU A 231 -3.76 -8.53 -22.43
C LEU A 231 -2.44 -9.31 -22.39
N GLU A 232 -1.36 -8.64 -22.02
CA GLU A 232 -0.08 -9.31 -21.79
C GLU A 232 -0.10 -10.05 -20.46
N VAL A 233 0.20 -11.36 -20.49
CA VAL A 233 0.31 -12.21 -19.30
C VAL A 233 1.74 -12.73 -19.16
N PHE A 234 2.32 -12.50 -17.98
CA PHE A 234 3.61 -13.07 -17.59
C PHE A 234 3.45 -13.93 -16.35
N TYR A 235 3.59 -15.22 -16.53
CA TYR A 235 3.52 -16.20 -15.44
C TYR A 235 4.89 -16.84 -15.21
N TYR A 236 5.34 -16.81 -13.97
CA TYR A 236 6.57 -17.43 -13.51
C TYR A 236 6.26 -18.28 -12.28
N ARG A 237 6.76 -19.52 -12.30
CA ARG A 237 6.65 -20.46 -11.19
C ARG A 237 7.56 -20.10 -10.04
#